data_AF-A0A9D8LWX3-F1
#
_entry.id   AF-A0A9D8LWX3-F1
#
_cell.length_a   1.000
_cell.length_b   1.000
_cell.length_c   1.000
_cell.angle_alpha   90.00
_cell.angle_beta   90.00
_cell.angle_gamma   90.00
#
_symmetry.space_group_name_H-M   'P 1'
#
loop_
_entity.id
_entity.type
_entity.pdbx_description
1 polymer ?
#
loop_
_entity_poly.entity_id
_entity_poly.type
_entity_poly.pdbx_seq_one_letter_code
_entity_poly.pdbx_strand_id
1 'polypeptide(L)'
;MQYGPFVRRTSELAGISDQNASIAVQSVMRTLAEQLSEKESHDLWSQLPSEFEPARRGVSGHELGYSSEQFIEQVATLEGVPVGEAGEHVRATFTSLQEAVSEGELAGVLNEMVRDAGYLELWAPPREPVSPPVPGLTRDEFVGRVESLSGLPREEALSLIDATLLTLADRVSAGEARQLAAHLPSELQLPITSASSPAEPFDLREFMRRIAVRSGRGSHDVDPRPVLRALAETVPHQELQDALSQLPEEITALFRQAPV
;
A
#
# COMPACT_ATOMS: atom_id res chain seq x y z
N MET A 1 -3.86 -24.82 -3.97
CA MET A 1 -3.55 -24.34 -2.60
C MET A 1 -4.76 -24.57 -1.68
N GLN A 2 -4.65 -24.51 -0.33
CA GLN A 2 -5.82 -24.47 0.57
C GLN A 2 -6.24 -23.01 0.87
N TYR A 3 -7.50 -22.76 1.27
CA TYR A 3 -8.03 -21.40 1.49
C TYR A 3 -7.32 -20.65 2.62
N GLY A 4 -7.06 -21.30 3.75
CA GLY A 4 -6.38 -20.67 4.90
C GLY A 4 -4.97 -20.14 4.58
N PRO A 5 -4.08 -20.94 3.97
CA PRO A 5 -2.78 -20.47 3.49
C PRO A 5 -2.86 -19.33 2.48
N PHE A 6 -3.86 -19.34 1.59
CA PHE A 6 -4.07 -18.26 0.63
C PHE A 6 -4.41 -16.94 1.34
N VAL A 7 -5.39 -16.94 2.24
CA VAL A 7 -5.77 -15.76 3.03
C VAL A 7 -4.59 -15.23 3.86
N ARG A 8 -3.82 -16.13 4.48
CA ARG A 8 -2.62 -15.75 5.25
C ARG A 8 -1.57 -15.09 4.36
N ARG A 9 -1.37 -15.59 3.15
CA ARG A 9 -0.43 -15.00 2.20
C ARG A 9 -0.87 -13.60 1.78
N THR A 10 -2.15 -13.40 1.47
CA THR A 10 -2.72 -12.07 1.19
C THR A 10 -2.57 -11.14 2.39
N SER A 11 -2.85 -11.62 3.61
CA SER A 11 -2.70 -10.91 4.88
C SER A 11 -1.27 -10.39 5.09
N GLU A 12 -0.26 -11.25 4.89
CA GLU A 12 1.15 -10.88 4.96
C GLU A 12 1.55 -9.84 3.91
N LEU A 13 1.08 -10.02 2.67
CA LEU A 13 1.40 -9.13 1.55
C LEU A 13 0.76 -7.74 1.71
N ALA A 14 -0.52 -7.67 2.12
CA ALA A 14 -1.24 -6.42 2.33
C ALA A 14 -0.94 -5.77 3.70
N GLY A 15 -0.46 -6.53 4.68
CA GLY A 15 -0.18 -6.04 6.03
C GLY A 15 -1.47 -5.78 6.84
N ILE A 16 -2.51 -6.58 6.61
CA ILE A 16 -3.82 -6.48 7.26
C ILE A 16 -4.07 -7.74 8.10
N SER A 17 -5.18 -7.78 8.85
CA SER A 17 -5.55 -8.98 9.61
C SER A 17 -6.05 -10.10 8.70
N ASP A 18 -5.95 -11.36 9.12
CA ASP A 18 -6.50 -12.51 8.38
C ASP A 18 -8.01 -12.37 8.12
N GLN A 19 -8.75 -11.69 9.00
CA GLN A 19 -10.17 -11.40 8.80
C GLN A 19 -10.39 -10.42 7.64
N ASN A 20 -9.65 -9.31 7.62
CA ASN A 20 -9.73 -8.32 6.54
C ASN A 20 -9.22 -8.92 5.23
N ALA A 21 -8.14 -9.70 5.27
CA ALA A 21 -7.64 -10.42 4.11
C ALA A 21 -8.66 -11.41 3.55
N SER A 22 -9.44 -12.10 4.38
CA SER A 22 -10.52 -12.95 3.90
C SER A 22 -11.62 -12.15 3.18
N ILE A 23 -11.93 -10.93 3.64
CA ILE A 23 -12.91 -10.05 2.98
C ILE A 23 -12.34 -9.59 1.63
N ALA A 24 -11.09 -9.11 1.62
CA ALA A 24 -10.39 -8.70 0.41
C ALA A 24 -10.33 -9.80 -0.64
N VAL A 25 -9.90 -11.00 -0.25
CA VAL A 25 -9.86 -12.17 -1.13
C VAL A 25 -11.23 -12.46 -1.73
N GLN A 26 -12.30 -12.42 -0.94
CA GLN A 26 -13.65 -12.67 -1.48
C GLN A 26 -14.13 -11.56 -2.42
N SER A 27 -13.87 -10.30 -2.09
CA SER A 27 -14.22 -9.14 -2.92
C SER A 27 -13.51 -9.18 -4.27
N VAL A 28 -12.19 -9.37 -4.26
CA VAL A 28 -11.37 -9.46 -5.48
C VAL A 28 -11.79 -10.64 -6.34
N MET A 29 -11.96 -11.82 -5.75
CA MET A 29 -12.32 -13.04 -6.49
C MET A 29 -13.74 -12.95 -7.08
N ARG A 30 -14.67 -12.28 -6.40
CA ARG A 30 -16.00 -11.97 -6.94
C ARG A 30 -15.92 -11.02 -8.14
N THR A 31 -15.22 -9.89 -7.99
CA THR A 31 -15.08 -8.91 -9.09
C THR A 31 -14.38 -9.54 -10.30
N LEU A 32 -13.38 -10.40 -10.06
CA LEU A 32 -12.71 -11.17 -11.10
C LEU A 32 -13.66 -12.14 -11.81
N ALA A 33 -14.50 -12.86 -11.06
CA ALA A 33 -15.50 -13.78 -11.64
C ALA A 33 -16.52 -13.06 -12.54
N GLU A 34 -16.87 -11.81 -12.22
CA GLU A 34 -17.80 -10.99 -13.00
C GLU A 34 -17.19 -10.52 -14.34
N GLN A 35 -15.85 -10.50 -14.44
CA GLN A 35 -15.11 -10.06 -15.62
C GLN A 35 -14.66 -11.19 -16.55
N LEU A 36 -14.41 -12.38 -16.00
CA LEU A 36 -13.96 -13.53 -16.79
C LEU A 36 -15.11 -14.19 -17.56
N SER A 37 -14.80 -14.75 -18.72
CA SER A 37 -15.71 -15.63 -19.45
C SER A 37 -16.02 -16.88 -18.62
N GLU A 38 -17.16 -17.53 -18.89
CA GLU A 38 -17.54 -18.77 -18.20
C GLU A 38 -16.44 -19.84 -18.26
N LYS A 39 -15.72 -19.90 -19.39
CA LYS A 39 -14.64 -20.86 -19.60
C LYS A 39 -13.44 -20.54 -18.70
N GLU A 40 -12.87 -19.35 -18.80
CA GLU A 40 -11.68 -18.99 -18.02
C GLU A 40 -12.01 -18.91 -16.52
N SER A 41 -13.23 -18.51 -16.16
CA SER A 41 -13.74 -18.62 -14.79
C SER A 41 -13.74 -20.08 -14.32
N HIS A 42 -14.32 -21.01 -15.10
CA HIS A 42 -14.34 -22.43 -14.75
C HIS A 42 -12.93 -23.01 -14.56
N ASP A 43 -12.04 -22.72 -15.50
CA ASP A 43 -10.65 -23.20 -15.51
C ASP A 43 -9.91 -22.68 -14.26
N LEU A 44 -10.08 -21.40 -13.90
CA LEU A 44 -9.45 -20.78 -12.73
C LEU A 44 -9.93 -21.42 -11.44
N TRP A 45 -11.25 -21.57 -11.29
CA TRP A 45 -11.85 -22.15 -10.08
C TRP A 45 -11.53 -23.63 -9.91
N SER A 46 -11.13 -24.33 -10.97
CA SER A 46 -10.73 -25.74 -10.88
C SER A 46 -9.44 -25.94 -10.08
N GLN A 47 -8.58 -24.91 -10.01
CA GLN A 47 -7.29 -24.96 -9.33
C GLN A 47 -7.33 -24.38 -7.91
N LEU A 48 -8.46 -23.78 -7.54
CA LEU A 48 -8.65 -23.08 -6.28
C LEU A 48 -9.49 -23.88 -5.28
N PRO A 49 -9.35 -23.60 -3.97
CA PRO A 49 -10.21 -24.14 -2.93
C PRO A 49 -11.71 -24.01 -3.25
N SER A 50 -12.50 -25.04 -2.90
CA SER A 50 -13.96 -25.04 -3.08
C SER A 50 -14.69 -23.91 -2.37
N GLU A 51 -14.05 -23.28 -1.39
CA GLU A 51 -14.56 -22.16 -0.61
C GLU A 51 -14.80 -20.89 -1.46
N PHE A 52 -14.28 -20.84 -2.69
CA PHE A 52 -14.54 -19.79 -3.68
C PHE A 52 -15.86 -19.92 -4.46
N GLU A 53 -16.69 -20.94 -4.19
CA GLU A 53 -18.00 -21.17 -4.82
C GLU A 53 -18.99 -19.97 -4.86
N PRO A 54 -19.04 -19.06 -3.87
CA PRO A 54 -19.88 -17.87 -3.98
C PRO A 54 -19.47 -16.93 -5.12
N ALA A 55 -18.17 -16.86 -5.43
CA ALA A 55 -17.63 -16.09 -6.56
C ALA A 55 -17.90 -16.79 -7.90
N ARG A 56 -17.88 -18.13 -7.95
CA ARG A 56 -18.19 -18.94 -9.15
C ARG A 56 -19.51 -18.61 -9.84
N ARG A 57 -20.50 -18.10 -9.10
CA ARG A 57 -21.85 -17.82 -9.62
C ARG A 57 -22.01 -16.42 -10.22
N GLY A 58 -20.94 -15.63 -10.32
CA GLY A 58 -20.95 -14.32 -10.96
C GLY A 58 -21.62 -14.41 -12.33
N VAL A 59 -22.71 -13.65 -12.48
CA VAL A 59 -23.37 -13.49 -13.78
C VAL A 59 -22.59 -12.41 -14.50
N SER A 60 -21.96 -12.72 -15.63
CA SER A 60 -21.23 -11.76 -16.47
C SER A 60 -22.17 -10.58 -16.81
N GLY A 61 -22.10 -9.51 -16.04
CA GLY A 61 -23.03 -8.38 -16.12
C GLY A 61 -22.55 -7.25 -17.02
N HIS A 62 -21.27 -7.25 -17.39
CA HIS A 62 -20.64 -6.18 -18.16
C HIS A 62 -20.16 -6.68 -19.52
N GLU A 63 -20.84 -6.26 -20.60
CA GLU A 63 -20.46 -6.56 -22.00
C GLU A 63 -19.03 -6.09 -22.37
N LEU A 64 -18.41 -5.23 -21.56
CA LEU A 64 -17.10 -4.61 -21.81
C LEU A 64 -16.03 -4.87 -20.74
N GLY A 65 -16.37 -5.54 -19.62
CA GLY A 65 -15.46 -5.71 -18.46
C GLY A 65 -15.17 -4.40 -17.70
N TYR A 66 -14.38 -4.50 -16.62
CA TYR A 66 -13.92 -3.34 -15.83
C TYR A 66 -12.58 -2.82 -16.35
N SER A 67 -12.38 -1.50 -16.37
CA SER A 67 -11.01 -0.92 -16.35
C SER A 67 -10.30 -1.29 -15.04
N SER A 68 -8.98 -1.17 -14.97
CA SER A 68 -8.25 -1.47 -13.73
C SER A 68 -8.68 -0.55 -12.58
N GLU A 69 -8.97 0.72 -12.88
CA GLU A 69 -9.50 1.68 -11.90
C GLU A 69 -10.89 1.27 -11.40
N GLN A 70 -11.81 0.92 -12.32
CA GLN A 70 -13.16 0.47 -11.96
C GLN A 70 -13.15 -0.84 -11.17
N PHE A 71 -12.20 -1.72 -11.46
CA PHE A 71 -12.00 -2.95 -10.69
C PHE A 71 -11.65 -2.63 -9.24
N ILE A 72 -10.70 -1.72 -9.02
CA ILE A 72 -10.29 -1.29 -7.67
C ILE A 72 -11.45 -0.57 -6.97
N GLU A 73 -12.19 0.31 -7.66
CA GLU A 73 -13.35 1.00 -7.10
C GLU A 73 -14.47 0.04 -6.66
N GLN A 74 -14.72 -1.00 -7.46
CA GLN A 74 -15.68 -2.04 -7.13
C GLN A 74 -15.23 -2.84 -5.90
N VAL A 75 -13.95 -3.22 -5.84
CA VAL A 75 -13.38 -3.91 -4.67
C VAL A 75 -13.44 -3.01 -3.43
N ALA A 76 -13.07 -1.73 -3.53
CA ALA A 76 -13.19 -0.75 -2.45
C ALA A 76 -14.62 -0.65 -1.91
N THR A 77 -15.60 -0.66 -2.81
CA THR A 77 -17.03 -0.63 -2.46
C THR A 77 -17.47 -1.89 -1.72
N LEU A 78 -17.01 -3.07 -2.17
CA LEU A 78 -17.35 -4.35 -1.54
C LEU A 78 -16.70 -4.50 -0.14
N GLU A 79 -15.50 -3.97 0.03
CA GLU A 79 -14.75 -4.03 1.29
C GLU A 79 -15.12 -2.91 2.28
N GLY A 80 -15.62 -1.77 1.78
CA GLY A 80 -15.89 -0.58 2.58
C GLY A 80 -14.62 0.17 2.99
N VAL A 81 -13.56 0.11 2.16
CA VAL A 81 -12.26 0.76 2.40
C VAL A 81 -11.96 1.82 1.34
N PRO A 82 -11.00 2.75 1.56
CA PRO A 82 -10.56 3.70 0.53
C PRO A 82 -9.99 3.01 -0.72
N VAL A 83 -10.15 3.64 -1.89
CA VAL A 83 -9.70 3.11 -3.20
C VAL A 83 -8.21 2.73 -3.19
N GLY A 84 -7.35 3.54 -2.57
CA GLY A 84 -5.91 3.23 -2.47
C GLY A 84 -5.63 1.96 -1.65
N GLU A 85 -6.36 1.74 -0.55
CA GLU A 85 -6.22 0.52 0.28
C GLU A 85 -6.74 -0.71 -0.47
N ALA A 86 -7.86 -0.58 -1.19
CA ALA A 86 -8.37 -1.64 -2.05
C ALA A 86 -7.38 -2.02 -3.15
N GLY A 87 -6.64 -1.04 -3.72
CA GLY A 87 -5.58 -1.30 -4.69
C GLY A 87 -4.50 -2.25 -4.14
N GLU A 88 -4.06 -2.03 -2.91
CA GLU A 88 -3.11 -2.92 -2.22
C GLU A 88 -3.66 -4.32 -2.04
N HIS A 89 -4.93 -4.42 -1.65
CA HIS A 89 -5.61 -5.69 -1.43
C HIS A 89 -5.77 -6.48 -2.73
N VAL A 90 -6.05 -5.80 -3.84
CA VAL A 90 -6.06 -6.39 -5.19
C VAL A 90 -4.69 -6.93 -5.55
N ARG A 91 -3.62 -6.12 -5.42
CA ARG A 91 -2.23 -6.54 -5.74
C ARG A 91 -1.80 -7.75 -4.89
N ALA A 92 -2.06 -7.71 -3.58
CA ALA A 92 -1.74 -8.80 -2.67
C ALA A 92 -2.50 -10.09 -2.99
N THR A 93 -3.78 -9.97 -3.38
CA THR A 93 -4.60 -11.13 -3.77
C THR A 93 -4.16 -11.70 -5.12
N PHE A 94 -3.84 -10.86 -6.10
CA PHE A 94 -3.32 -11.31 -7.40
C PHE A 94 -1.96 -12.00 -7.25
N THR A 95 -1.07 -11.49 -6.41
CA THR A 95 0.20 -12.15 -6.09
C THR A 95 -0.05 -13.54 -5.48
N SER A 96 -0.95 -13.64 -4.50
CA SER A 96 -1.32 -14.92 -3.89
C SER A 96 -1.96 -15.88 -4.90
N LEU A 97 -2.70 -15.34 -5.88
CA LEU A 97 -3.29 -16.09 -6.98
C LEU A 97 -2.22 -16.64 -7.92
N GLN A 98 -1.24 -15.83 -8.32
CA GLN A 98 -0.09 -16.24 -9.12
C GLN A 98 0.70 -17.39 -8.47
N GLU A 99 0.84 -17.38 -7.14
CA GLU A 99 1.49 -18.46 -6.39
C GLU A 99 0.63 -19.72 -6.28
N ALA A 100 -0.70 -19.61 -6.42
CA ALA A 100 -1.65 -20.68 -6.17
C ALA A 100 -2.08 -21.47 -7.42
N VAL A 101 -1.95 -20.90 -8.62
CA VAL A 101 -2.41 -21.48 -9.89
C VAL A 101 -1.26 -21.67 -10.88
N SER A 102 -1.46 -22.53 -11.88
CA SER A 102 -0.46 -22.75 -12.93
C SER A 102 -0.29 -21.52 -13.85
N GLU A 103 0.90 -21.34 -14.41
CA GLU A 103 1.18 -20.24 -15.37
C GLU A 103 0.22 -20.21 -16.57
N GLY A 104 -0.18 -21.38 -17.08
CA GLY A 104 -1.12 -21.48 -18.21
C GLY A 104 -2.52 -20.96 -17.89
N GLU A 105 -2.99 -21.19 -16.66
CA GLU A 105 -4.26 -20.67 -16.15
C GLU A 105 -4.22 -19.15 -16.00
N LEU A 106 -3.14 -18.67 -15.39
CA LEU A 106 -2.89 -17.25 -15.22
C LEU A 106 -2.84 -16.53 -16.57
N ALA A 107 -2.23 -17.14 -17.58
CA ALA A 107 -2.19 -16.58 -18.93
C ALA A 107 -3.58 -16.44 -19.56
N GLY A 108 -4.50 -17.37 -19.29
CA GLY A 108 -5.89 -17.32 -19.73
C GLY A 108 -6.63 -16.13 -19.13
N VAL A 109 -6.57 -16.00 -17.81
CA VAL A 109 -7.11 -14.85 -17.05
C VAL A 109 -6.54 -13.52 -17.56
N LEU A 110 -5.20 -13.40 -17.66
CA LEU A 110 -4.53 -12.18 -18.09
C LEU A 110 -4.93 -11.76 -19.51
N ASN A 111 -5.09 -12.72 -20.43
CA ASN A 111 -5.48 -12.43 -21.81
C ASN A 111 -6.88 -11.80 -21.91
N GLU A 112 -7.79 -12.10 -20.99
CA GLU A 112 -9.10 -11.46 -20.94
C GLU A 112 -9.06 -10.05 -20.32
N MET A 113 -8.06 -9.77 -19.46
CA MET A 113 -7.93 -8.52 -18.72
C MET A 113 -7.05 -7.47 -19.42
N VAL A 114 -6.08 -7.86 -20.26
CA VAL A 114 -5.04 -6.97 -20.83
C VAL A 114 -5.55 -5.89 -21.80
N ARG A 115 -6.88 -5.77 -21.96
CA ARG A 115 -7.51 -4.68 -22.71
C ARG A 115 -7.25 -3.30 -22.08
N ASP A 116 -6.97 -3.28 -20.78
CA ASP A 116 -6.50 -2.12 -20.04
C ASP A 116 -5.07 -2.38 -19.54
N ALA A 117 -4.14 -1.47 -19.89
CA ALA A 117 -2.74 -1.56 -19.51
C ALA A 117 -2.53 -1.44 -17.98
N GLY A 118 -3.45 -0.82 -17.24
CA GLY A 118 -3.36 -0.70 -15.80
C GLY A 118 -3.43 -2.04 -15.06
N TYR A 119 -3.99 -3.09 -15.67
CA TYR A 119 -3.91 -4.44 -15.11
C TYR A 119 -2.47 -4.98 -15.08
N LEU A 120 -1.59 -4.54 -15.98
CA LEU A 120 -0.19 -4.96 -15.94
C LEU A 120 0.51 -4.54 -14.65
N GLU A 121 0.15 -3.37 -14.09
CA GLU A 121 0.66 -2.92 -12.79
C GLU A 121 0.05 -3.72 -11.63
N LEU A 122 -1.25 -4.08 -11.71
CA LEU A 122 -1.91 -4.87 -10.66
C LEU A 122 -1.40 -6.31 -10.57
N TRP A 123 -1.03 -6.89 -11.72
CA TRP A 123 -0.48 -8.24 -11.84
C TRP A 123 1.04 -8.26 -11.81
N ALA A 124 1.71 -7.11 -11.78
CA ALA A 124 3.12 -7.08 -11.50
C ALA A 124 3.34 -7.73 -10.12
N PRO A 125 4.38 -8.57 -9.96
CA PRO A 125 4.75 -9.03 -8.62
C PRO A 125 4.89 -7.80 -7.71
N PRO A 126 4.64 -7.94 -6.39
CA PRO A 126 4.92 -6.86 -5.45
C PRO A 126 6.33 -6.39 -5.75
N ARG A 127 6.50 -5.09 -5.99
CA ARG A 127 7.81 -4.55 -6.32
C ARG A 127 8.71 -4.88 -5.13
N GLU A 128 9.51 -5.94 -5.26
CA GLU A 128 10.71 -6.07 -4.45
C GLU A 128 11.47 -4.76 -4.66
N PRO A 129 12.08 -4.16 -3.62
CA PRO A 129 12.86 -2.95 -3.81
C PRO A 129 13.85 -3.20 -4.96
N VAL A 130 13.57 -2.61 -6.13
CA VAL A 130 14.19 -3.01 -7.42
C VAL A 130 15.61 -2.47 -7.54
N SER A 131 16.32 -2.35 -6.42
CA SER A 131 17.71 -1.99 -6.38
C SER A 131 18.38 -2.83 -5.31
N PRO A 132 19.53 -3.50 -5.60
CA PRO A 132 20.45 -3.82 -4.51
C PRO A 132 20.67 -2.54 -3.70
N PRO A 133 20.98 -2.58 -2.39
CA PRO A 133 21.25 -1.36 -1.63
C PRO A 133 22.37 -0.59 -2.35
N VAL A 134 21.98 0.36 -3.21
CA VAL A 134 22.79 1.52 -3.58
C VAL A 134 23.22 2.03 -2.22
N PRO A 135 24.52 2.19 -1.91
CA PRO A 135 24.98 2.47 -0.55
C PRO A 135 24.04 3.49 0.07
N GLY A 136 23.14 2.97 0.91
CA GLY A 136 21.94 3.70 1.25
C GLY A 136 22.40 4.92 2.00
N LEU A 137 21.67 6.04 1.85
CA LEU A 137 21.81 7.14 2.79
C LEU A 137 21.85 6.53 4.19
N THR A 138 22.92 6.76 4.92
CA THR A 138 23.06 6.23 6.28
C THR A 138 22.08 6.94 7.20
N ARG A 139 21.80 6.36 8.37
CA ARG A 139 21.03 7.05 9.41
C ARG A 139 21.61 8.43 9.71
N ASP A 140 22.93 8.53 9.78
CA ASP A 140 23.62 9.78 10.08
C ASP A 140 23.45 10.83 8.99
N GLU A 141 23.46 10.42 7.72
CA GLU A 141 23.22 11.32 6.59
C GLU A 141 21.76 11.76 6.51
N PHE A 142 20.79 10.86 6.78
CA PHE A 142 19.37 11.24 6.85
C PHE A 142 19.12 12.24 7.99
N VAL A 143 19.64 11.95 9.18
CA VAL A 143 19.51 12.83 10.34
C VAL A 143 20.20 14.16 10.07
N GLY A 144 21.42 14.14 9.50
CA GLY A 144 22.14 15.36 9.13
C GLY A 144 21.41 16.20 8.09
N ARG A 145 20.70 15.57 7.15
CA ARG A 145 19.84 16.27 6.18
C ARG A 145 18.67 16.96 6.88
N VAL A 146 18.01 16.29 7.83
CA VAL A 146 16.93 16.88 8.63
C VAL A 146 17.44 18.00 9.54
N GLU A 147 18.60 17.85 10.18
CA GLU A 147 19.27 18.89 10.97
C GLU A 147 19.53 20.13 10.10
N SER A 148 20.08 19.95 8.89
CA SER A 148 20.35 21.04 7.96
C SER A 148 19.09 21.78 7.50
N LEU A 149 17.98 21.08 7.30
CA LEU A 149 16.72 21.66 6.81
C LEU A 149 15.91 22.33 7.93
N SER A 150 16.02 21.84 9.16
CA SER A 150 15.22 22.30 10.30
C SER A 150 15.96 23.29 11.21
N GLY A 151 17.30 23.27 11.20
CA GLY A 151 18.12 23.99 12.18
C GLY A 151 18.07 23.40 13.60
N LEU A 152 17.45 22.22 13.78
CA LEU A 152 17.32 21.57 15.07
C LEU A 152 18.59 20.84 15.47
N PRO A 153 18.91 20.75 16.78
CA PRO A 153 19.96 19.87 17.25
C PRO A 153 19.57 18.41 17.05
N ARG A 154 20.57 17.54 16.96
CA ARG A 154 20.43 16.11 16.63
C ARG A 154 19.34 15.35 17.39
N GLU A 155 19.25 15.50 18.71
CA GLU A 155 18.24 14.78 19.51
C GLU A 155 16.81 15.23 19.18
N GLU A 156 16.63 16.53 18.92
CA GLU A 156 15.34 17.10 18.51
C GLU A 156 14.98 16.69 17.09
N ALA A 157 15.96 16.64 16.18
CA ALA A 157 15.77 16.14 14.82
C ALA A 157 15.36 14.67 14.83
N LEU A 158 15.98 13.83 15.66
CA LEU A 158 15.61 12.42 15.84
C LEU A 158 14.17 12.27 16.35
N SER A 159 13.81 13.04 17.38
CA SER A 159 12.45 13.03 17.92
C SER A 159 11.42 13.46 16.87
N LEU A 160 11.76 14.43 16.02
CA LEU A 160 10.91 14.87 14.91
C LEU A 160 10.79 13.81 13.81
N ILE A 161 11.88 13.11 13.47
CA ILE A 161 11.89 12.00 12.50
C ILE A 161 10.96 10.90 12.98
N ASP A 162 11.18 10.38 14.20
CA ASP A 162 10.38 9.29 14.75
C ASP A 162 8.90 9.67 14.83
N ALA A 163 8.60 10.88 15.31
CA ALA A 163 7.24 11.39 15.40
C ALA A 163 6.55 11.51 14.03
N THR A 164 7.27 11.98 13.01
CA THR A 164 6.72 12.17 11.66
C THR A 164 6.51 10.83 10.97
N LEU A 165 7.51 9.93 11.00
CA LEU A 165 7.42 8.60 10.39
C LEU A 165 6.32 7.75 11.03
N LEU A 166 6.20 7.77 12.36
CA LEU A 166 5.13 7.06 13.06
C LEU A 166 3.74 7.64 12.75
N THR A 167 3.65 8.95 12.50
CA THR A 167 2.36 9.58 12.14
C THR A 167 1.98 9.31 10.69
N LEU A 168 2.96 9.21 9.79
CA LEU A 168 2.72 8.69 8.44
C LEU A 168 2.27 7.23 8.50
N ALA A 169 2.92 6.40 9.32
CA ALA A 169 2.57 4.99 9.50
C ALA A 169 1.11 4.78 9.91
N ASP A 170 0.57 5.61 10.81
CA ASP A 170 -0.85 5.51 11.18
C ASP A 170 -1.79 5.94 10.04
N ARG A 171 -1.33 6.79 9.12
CA ARG A 171 -2.19 7.44 8.13
C ARG A 171 -2.24 6.71 6.79
N VAL A 172 -1.15 6.04 6.40
CA VAL A 172 -1.09 5.22 5.18
C VAL A 172 -1.31 3.75 5.49
N SER A 173 -1.65 2.97 4.48
CA SER A 173 -1.75 1.51 4.63
C SER A 173 -0.42 0.89 5.08
N ALA A 174 -0.49 -0.28 5.73
CA ALA A 174 0.70 -1.02 6.13
C ALA A 174 1.56 -1.50 4.94
N GLY A 175 0.97 -1.63 3.74
CA GLY A 175 1.67 -1.88 2.48
C GLY A 175 2.58 -0.72 2.09
N GLU A 176 1.98 0.46 1.93
CA GLU A 176 2.71 1.69 1.60
C GLU A 176 3.79 2.01 2.64
N ALA A 177 3.46 1.85 3.94
CA ALA A 177 4.41 2.05 5.02
C ALA A 177 5.66 1.16 4.87
N ARG A 178 5.50 -0.10 4.45
CA ARG A 178 6.61 -1.04 4.18
C ARG A 178 7.38 -0.67 2.91
N GLN A 179 6.70 -0.22 1.85
CA GLN A 179 7.34 0.26 0.63
C GLN A 179 8.25 1.46 0.91
N LEU A 180 7.74 2.44 1.67
CA LEU A 180 8.55 3.58 2.13
C LEU A 180 9.73 3.13 3.02
N ALA A 181 9.49 2.20 3.95
CA ALA A 181 10.53 1.67 4.84
C ALA A 181 11.69 1.00 4.08
N ALA A 182 11.40 0.29 2.99
CA ALA A 182 12.41 -0.43 2.21
C ALA A 182 13.53 0.47 1.65
N HIS A 183 13.27 1.78 1.56
CA HIS A 183 14.23 2.78 1.09
C HIS A 183 14.92 3.57 2.21
N LEU A 184 14.53 3.36 3.47
CA LEU A 184 15.11 4.04 4.61
C LEU A 184 16.26 3.24 5.24
N PRO A 185 17.21 3.93 5.93
CA PRO A 185 18.18 3.27 6.81
C PRO A 185 17.45 2.33 7.78
N SER A 186 18.04 1.15 8.04
CA SER A 186 17.42 0.09 8.87
C SER A 186 16.89 0.57 10.22
N GLU A 187 17.59 1.52 10.83
CA GLU A 187 17.26 2.09 12.13
C GLU A 187 16.04 3.03 12.09
N LEU A 188 15.67 3.53 10.91
CA LEU A 188 14.52 4.39 10.67
C LEU A 188 13.31 3.62 10.10
N GLN A 189 13.46 2.32 9.82
CA GLN A 189 12.37 1.48 9.31
C GLN A 189 11.33 1.23 10.40
N LEU A 190 11.76 1.00 11.65
CA LEU A 190 10.86 0.63 12.74
C LEU A 190 9.73 1.65 12.97
N PRO A 191 9.99 2.98 13.08
CA PRO A 191 8.91 3.96 13.24
C PRO A 191 7.86 3.93 12.14
N ILE A 192 8.27 3.79 10.87
CA ILE A 192 7.34 3.81 9.74
C ILE A 192 6.59 2.48 9.57
N THR A 193 7.19 1.35 9.95
CA THR A 193 6.52 0.04 9.89
C THR A 193 5.66 -0.27 11.11
N SER A 194 5.68 0.58 12.14
CA SER A 194 4.89 0.41 13.38
C SER A 194 3.43 0.89 13.24
N ALA A 195 2.91 0.89 12.02
CA ALA A 195 1.58 1.37 11.65
C ALA A 195 0.46 0.70 12.47
N SER A 196 -0.56 1.50 12.80
CA SER A 196 -1.86 0.97 13.21
C SER A 196 -2.54 0.31 12.01
N SER A 197 -3.10 -0.90 12.19
CA SER A 197 -3.90 -1.60 11.17
C SER A 197 -5.34 -1.77 11.65
N PRO A 198 -6.36 -1.27 10.91
CA PRO A 198 -6.26 -0.59 9.61
C PRO A 198 -5.70 0.85 9.74
N ALA A 199 -5.33 1.44 8.60
CA ALA A 199 -4.90 2.84 8.54
C ALA A 199 -6.00 3.76 9.09
N GLU A 200 -5.62 4.74 9.90
CA GLU A 200 -6.56 5.63 10.57
C GLU A 200 -6.79 6.90 9.73
N PRO A 201 -8.04 7.19 9.31
CA PRO A 201 -8.33 8.41 8.58
C PRO A 201 -8.32 9.61 9.53
N PHE A 202 -7.37 10.51 9.35
CA PHE A 202 -7.34 11.80 10.04
C PHE A 202 -6.82 12.95 9.17
N ASP A 203 -7.15 14.18 9.58
CA ASP A 203 -6.86 15.42 8.85
C ASP A 203 -5.49 16.02 9.20
N LEU A 204 -5.14 17.13 8.54
CA LEU A 204 -3.89 17.86 8.79
C LEU A 204 -3.76 18.32 10.26
N ARG A 205 -4.86 18.74 10.91
CA ARG A 205 -4.81 19.22 12.29
C ARG A 205 -4.40 18.09 13.23
N GLU A 206 -5.00 16.91 13.07
CA GLU A 206 -4.66 15.74 13.86
C GLU A 206 -3.26 15.22 13.53
N PHE A 207 -2.85 15.25 12.26
CA PHE A 207 -1.48 14.93 11.84
C PHE A 207 -0.44 15.79 12.58
N MET A 208 -0.62 17.11 12.58
CA MET A 208 0.28 18.04 13.29
C MET A 208 0.23 17.83 14.81
N ARG A 209 -0.96 17.58 15.38
CA ARG A 209 -1.13 17.31 16.82
C ARG A 209 -0.36 16.07 17.25
N ARG A 210 -0.46 14.96 16.50
CA ARG A 210 0.24 13.70 16.80
C ARG A 210 1.74 13.89 16.75
N ILE A 211 2.26 14.58 15.73
CA ILE A 211 3.69 14.85 15.58
C ILE A 211 4.19 15.69 16.76
N ALA A 212 3.46 16.73 17.16
CA ALA A 212 3.84 17.53 18.32
C ALA A 212 3.90 16.69 19.60
N VAL A 213 2.84 15.93 19.90
CA VAL A 213 2.79 15.05 21.08
C VAL A 213 3.93 14.02 21.08
N ARG A 214 4.19 13.37 19.94
CA ARG A 214 5.21 12.32 19.81
C ARG A 214 6.63 12.85 19.87
N SER A 215 6.87 14.05 19.34
CA SER A 215 8.19 14.69 19.40
C SER A 215 8.48 15.34 20.75
N GLY A 216 7.51 15.34 21.68
CA GLY A 216 7.62 16.03 22.97
C GLY A 216 7.63 17.57 22.85
N ARG A 217 7.37 18.11 21.65
CA ARG A 217 7.28 19.55 21.37
C ARG A 217 5.83 19.99 21.58
N GLY A 218 5.61 21.14 22.22
CA GLY A 218 4.25 21.68 22.38
C GLY A 218 3.52 21.80 21.03
N SER A 219 2.18 21.71 21.05
CA SER A 219 1.32 21.61 19.85
C SER A 219 1.41 22.74 18.81
N HIS A 220 2.18 23.80 19.07
CA HIS A 220 2.17 25.03 18.28
C HIS A 220 3.44 25.30 17.45
N ASP A 221 4.50 24.49 17.58
CA ASP A 221 5.81 24.82 17.00
C ASP A 221 6.52 23.62 16.33
N VAL A 222 5.74 22.64 15.87
CA VAL A 222 6.30 21.48 15.14
C VAL A 222 6.15 21.69 13.64
N ASP A 223 7.25 21.55 12.91
CA ASP A 223 7.26 21.59 11.44
C ASP A 223 7.80 20.26 10.90
N PRO A 224 6.95 19.40 10.30
CA PRO A 224 7.39 18.11 9.77
C PRO A 224 8.08 18.24 8.40
N ARG A 225 7.99 19.40 7.73
CA ARG A 225 8.46 19.56 6.35
C ARG A 225 9.93 19.17 6.13
N PRO A 226 10.89 19.46 7.03
CA PRO A 226 12.26 18.96 6.92
C PRO A 226 12.37 17.44 6.81
N VAL A 227 11.56 16.70 7.57
CA VAL A 227 11.53 15.22 7.52
C VAL A 227 10.86 14.74 6.23
N LEU A 228 9.72 15.33 5.86
CA LEU A 228 9.01 14.98 4.63
C LEU A 228 9.87 15.24 3.39
N ARG A 229 10.70 16.29 3.41
CA ARG A 229 11.68 16.57 2.36
C ARG A 229 12.77 15.51 2.28
N ALA A 230 13.39 15.19 3.41
CA ALA A 230 14.43 14.16 3.47
C ALA A 230 13.88 12.81 2.99
N LEU A 231 12.65 12.48 3.36
CA LEU A 231 11.95 11.29 2.87
C LEU A 231 11.75 11.34 1.35
N ALA A 232 11.25 12.45 0.81
CA ALA A 232 11.03 12.63 -0.63
C ALA A 232 12.32 12.61 -1.48
N GLU A 233 13.46 12.97 -0.89
CA GLU A 233 14.78 12.87 -1.52
C GLU A 233 15.36 11.45 -1.46
N THR A 234 14.90 10.62 -0.51
CA THR A 234 15.41 9.27 -0.26
C THR A 234 14.62 8.20 -1.01
N VAL A 235 13.31 8.37 -1.08
CA VAL A 235 12.38 7.38 -1.65
C VAL A 235 12.24 7.60 -3.17
N PRO A 236 12.19 6.54 -4.00
CA PRO A 236 11.89 6.66 -5.41
C PRO A 236 10.58 7.42 -5.67
N HIS A 237 10.55 8.20 -6.75
CA HIS A 237 9.40 9.07 -7.04
C HIS A 237 8.06 8.33 -7.07
N GLN A 238 8.02 7.12 -7.65
CA GLN A 238 6.78 6.36 -7.76
C GLN A 238 6.27 5.88 -6.39
N GLU A 239 7.12 5.28 -5.56
CA GLU A 239 6.72 4.83 -4.21
C GLU A 239 6.27 6.01 -3.33
N LEU A 240 6.86 7.19 -3.53
CA LEU A 240 6.38 8.41 -2.89
C LEU A 240 4.99 8.83 -3.42
N GLN A 241 4.74 8.76 -4.74
CA GLN A 241 3.43 9.09 -5.31
C GLN A 241 2.34 8.14 -4.81
N ASP A 242 2.64 6.85 -4.72
CA ASP A 242 1.71 5.82 -4.25
C ASP A 242 1.28 6.12 -2.80
N ALA A 243 2.24 6.40 -1.92
CA ALA A 243 1.95 6.84 -0.55
C ALA A 243 1.17 8.18 -0.48
N LEU A 244 1.52 9.17 -1.32
CA LEU A 244 0.82 10.47 -1.35
C LEU A 244 -0.63 10.34 -1.81
N SER A 245 -0.96 9.37 -2.67
CA SER A 245 -2.33 9.11 -3.13
C SER A 245 -3.27 8.70 -1.99
N GLN A 246 -2.73 8.19 -0.88
CA GLN A 246 -3.51 7.79 0.31
C GLN A 246 -3.69 8.92 1.34
N LEU A 247 -3.07 10.09 1.11
CA LEU A 247 -3.08 11.22 2.01
C LEU A 247 -4.08 12.31 1.55
N PRO A 248 -4.71 13.06 2.49
CA PRO A 248 -5.47 14.26 2.15
C PRO A 248 -4.56 15.31 1.51
N GLU A 249 -5.12 16.10 0.59
CA GLU A 249 -4.38 17.11 -0.17
C GLU A 249 -3.62 18.10 0.72
N GLU A 250 -4.15 18.43 1.90
CA GLU A 250 -3.52 19.32 2.86
C GLU A 250 -2.23 18.73 3.46
N ILE A 251 -2.16 17.41 3.63
CA ILE A 251 -0.93 16.71 4.07
C ILE A 251 0.03 16.56 2.89
N THR A 252 -0.47 16.16 1.73
CA THR A 252 0.30 16.07 0.47
C THR A 252 0.97 17.41 0.12
N ALA A 253 0.30 18.53 0.38
CA ALA A 253 0.84 19.87 0.17
C ALA A 253 2.11 20.16 1.00
N LEU A 254 2.30 19.54 2.17
CA LEU A 254 3.50 19.72 2.98
C LEU A 254 4.77 19.22 2.28
N PHE A 255 4.67 18.14 1.50
CA PHE A 255 5.80 17.60 0.72
C PHE A 255 6.27 18.58 -0.37
N ARG A 256 5.33 19.36 -0.95
CA ARG A 256 5.64 20.37 -1.98
C ARG A 256 6.18 21.68 -1.38
N GLN A 257 5.78 22.01 -0.16
CA GLN A 257 6.14 23.25 0.53
C GLN A 257 7.40 23.14 1.37
N ALA A 258 8.10 22.01 1.30
CA ALA A 258 9.24 21.75 2.16
C ALA A 258 10.45 22.63 1.78
N PRO A 259 11.24 23.09 2.78
CA PRO A 259 12.33 24.03 2.54
C PRO A 259 13.38 23.45 1.59
N VAL A 260 13.98 24.34 0.77
CA VAL A 260 15.05 24.04 -0.21
C VAL A 260 16.39 23.99 0.48
#